data_AF-A0A946E739-F1
#
_entry.id   AF-A0A946E739-F1
#
_cell.length_a   1.000
_cell.length_b   1.000
_cell.length_c   1.000
_cell.angle_alpha   90.00
_cell.angle_beta   90.00
_cell.angle_gamma   90.00
#
_symmetry.space_group_name_H-M   'P 1'
#
loop_
_entity.id
_entity.type
_entity.pdbx_description
1 polymer ?
#
loop_
_entity_poly.entity_id
_entity_poly.type
_entity_poly.pdbx_seq_one_letter_code
_entity_poly.pdbx_strand_id
1 'polypeptide(L)'
;MRPKLLLYIIALILFLLPICVAPSPVYGQKSKTVSVKKQNKKNRDVKGTAEDKQAQMKQVEDELTKKHMRIQDKATRKRMKKTKKKSKRLKSNKKEPFFKKWFRKS
;
A
#
# COMPACT_ATOMS: atom_id res chain seq x y z
N MET A 1 -13.81 -32.78 48.60
CA MET A 1 -14.02 -31.31 48.72
C MET A 1 -15.52 -31.05 48.93
N ARG A 2 -15.90 -30.23 49.92
CA ARG A 2 -17.32 -30.05 50.28
C ARG A 2 -18.08 -29.45 49.07
N PRO A 3 -19.19 -30.05 48.60
CA PRO A 3 -19.86 -29.63 47.36
C PRO A 3 -20.33 -28.16 47.41
N LYS A 4 -20.62 -27.66 48.61
CA LYS A 4 -20.97 -26.25 48.86
C LYS A 4 -19.81 -25.29 48.51
N LEU A 5 -18.56 -25.67 48.78
CA LEU A 5 -17.37 -24.86 48.45
C LEU A 5 -17.18 -24.74 46.93
N LEU A 6 -17.44 -25.81 46.17
CA LEU A 6 -17.41 -25.79 44.70
C LEU A 6 -18.47 -24.85 44.12
N LEU A 7 -19.69 -24.85 44.69
CA LEU A 7 -20.76 -23.93 44.27
C LEU A 7 -20.40 -22.46 44.53
N TYR A 8 -19.76 -22.15 45.67
CA TYR A 8 -19.28 -20.79 45.94
C TYR A 8 -18.17 -20.35 44.98
N ILE A 9 -17.26 -21.25 44.62
CA ILE A 9 -16.18 -20.96 43.64
C ILE A 9 -16.78 -20.70 42.26
N ILE A 10 -17.76 -21.50 41.82
CA ILE A 10 -18.44 -21.31 40.54
C ILE A 10 -19.21 -19.99 40.52
N ALA A 11 -19.95 -19.67 41.60
CA ALA A 11 -20.68 -18.41 41.71
C ALA A 11 -19.75 -17.19 41.68
N LEU A 12 -18.57 -17.28 42.30
CA LEU A 12 -17.57 -16.22 42.31
C LEU A 12 -16.95 -16.01 40.92
N ILE A 13 -16.69 -17.10 40.18
CA ILE A 13 -16.20 -17.03 38.79
C ILE A 13 -17.26 -16.41 37.86
N LEU A 14 -18.54 -16.78 38.02
CA LEU A 14 -19.65 -16.22 37.24
C LEU A 14 -19.87 -14.73 37.48
N PHE A 15 -19.64 -14.26 38.71
CA PHE A 15 -19.76 -12.84 39.08
C PHE A 15 -18.61 -11.98 38.53
N LEU A 16 -17.40 -12.54 38.38
CA LEU A 16 -16.21 -11.81 37.90
C LEU A 16 -16.06 -11.79 36.36
N LEU A 17 -16.73 -12.70 35.65
CA LEU A 17 -16.64 -12.87 34.19
C LEU A 17 -17.04 -11.64 33.35
N PRO A 18 -18.11 -10.86 33.67
CA PRO A 18 -18.54 -9.74 32.82
C PRO A 18 -17.62 -8.51 32.88
N ILE A 19 -16.74 -8.40 33.88
CA ILE A 19 -15.83 -7.25 34.04
C ILE A 19 -14.70 -7.27 33.00
N CYS A 20 -14.33 -8.45 32.48
CA CYS A 20 -13.28 -8.59 31.46
C CYS A 20 -13.75 -8.28 30.03
N VAL A 21 -15.07 -8.21 29.77
CA VAL A 21 -15.62 -8.01 28.41
C VAL A 21 -16.07 -6.57 28.16
N ALA A 22 -16.01 -5.69 29.17
CA ALA A 22 -16.38 -4.30 28.99
C ALA A 22 -15.38 -3.58 28.05
N PRO A 23 -15.83 -3.01 26.92
CA PRO A 23 -14.96 -2.28 26.02
C PRO A 23 -14.45 -1.01 26.71
N SER A 24 -13.13 -0.89 26.84
CA SER A 24 -12.50 0.33 27.36
C SER A 24 -12.77 1.52 26.42
N PRO A 25 -13.06 2.72 26.93
CA PRO A 25 -13.21 3.90 26.09
C PRO A 25 -11.88 4.22 25.39
N VAL A 26 -11.86 4.11 24.07
CA VAL A 26 -10.71 4.53 23.26
C VAL A 26 -10.77 6.05 23.11
N TYR A 27 -9.86 6.75 23.78
CA TYR A 27 -9.69 8.20 23.59
C TYR A 27 -9.05 8.47 22.24
N GLY A 28 -9.84 8.95 21.26
CA GLY A 28 -9.32 9.39 19.97
C GLY A 28 -8.42 10.63 20.12
N GLN A 29 -7.27 10.65 19.45
CA GLN A 29 -6.42 11.84 19.38
C GLN A 29 -7.20 12.99 18.73
N LYS A 30 -7.39 14.10 19.46
CA LYS A 30 -7.92 15.35 18.89
C LYS A 30 -6.98 15.83 17.79
N SER A 31 -7.35 15.64 16.53
CA SER A 31 -6.63 16.23 15.40
C SER A 31 -6.67 17.74 15.53
N LYS A 32 -5.50 18.40 15.55
CA LYS A 32 -5.43 19.86 15.48
C LYS A 32 -6.12 20.32 14.20
N THR A 33 -7.14 21.16 14.33
CA THR A 33 -7.82 21.80 13.19
C THR A 33 -6.86 22.78 12.53
N VAL A 34 -6.09 22.29 11.56
CA VAL A 34 -5.23 23.13 10.74
C VAL A 34 -6.11 23.85 9.72
N SER A 35 -5.99 25.17 9.63
CA SER A 35 -6.64 25.98 8.61
C SER A 35 -6.36 25.40 7.21
N VAL A 36 -7.43 25.20 6.42
CA VAL A 36 -7.40 24.66 5.05
C VAL A 36 -6.36 25.38 4.18
N LYS A 37 -6.16 26.69 4.40
CA LYS A 37 -5.17 27.50 3.69
C LYS A 37 -3.71 27.10 3.98
N LYS A 38 -3.40 26.74 5.23
CA LYS A 38 -2.06 26.29 5.64
C LYS A 38 -1.77 24.87 5.14
N GLN A 39 -2.79 24.01 5.09
CA GLN A 39 -2.69 22.67 4.51
C GLN A 39 -2.47 22.72 2.99
N ASN A 40 -3.21 23.57 2.28
CA ASN A 40 -3.06 23.73 0.82
C ASN A 40 -1.70 24.31 0.42
N LYS A 41 -1.15 25.26 1.18
CA LYS A 41 0.20 25.81 0.94
C LYS A 41 1.28 24.72 1.09
N LYS A 42 1.24 23.97 2.19
CA LYS A 42 2.19 22.85 2.43
C LYS A 42 2.12 21.79 1.34
N ASN A 43 0.91 21.44 0.87
CA ASN A 43 0.74 20.48 -0.21
C ASN A 43 1.30 20.97 -1.56
N ARG A 44 1.18 22.27 -1.85
CA ARG A 44 1.72 22.86 -3.10
C ARG A 44 3.25 22.88 -3.10
N ASP A 45 3.86 23.24 -1.98
CA ASP A 45 5.32 23.29 -1.82
C ASP A 45 5.94 21.88 -1.88
N VAL A 46 5.25 20.87 -1.32
CA VAL A 46 5.65 19.45 -1.42
C VAL A 46 5.48 18.93 -2.86
N LYS A 47 4.42 19.34 -3.56
CA LYS A 47 4.16 18.87 -4.94
C LYS A 47 5.19 19.41 -5.93
N GLY A 48 5.54 20.70 -5.87
CA GLY A 48 6.58 21.28 -6.73
C GLY A 48 7.94 20.60 -6.51
N THR A 49 8.34 20.43 -5.26
CA THR A 49 9.60 19.74 -4.94
C THR A 49 9.59 18.24 -5.27
N ALA A 50 8.44 17.57 -5.25
CA ALA A 50 8.32 16.17 -5.65
C ALA A 50 8.40 15.99 -7.18
N GLU A 51 7.77 16.86 -7.95
CA GLU A 51 7.80 16.84 -9.41
C GLU A 51 9.21 17.11 -9.93
N ASP A 52 9.90 18.10 -9.37
CA ASP A 52 11.29 18.41 -9.73
C ASP A 52 12.25 17.26 -9.39
N LYS A 53 12.09 16.65 -8.20
CA LYS A 53 12.86 15.46 -7.82
C LYS A 53 12.59 14.30 -8.76
N GLN A 54 11.33 14.08 -9.14
CA GLN A 54 10.97 13.00 -10.05
C GLN A 54 11.53 13.24 -11.47
N ALA A 55 11.56 14.49 -11.93
CA ALA A 55 12.18 14.85 -13.20
C ALA A 55 13.69 14.61 -13.19
N GLN A 56 14.39 15.02 -12.12
CA GLN A 56 15.82 14.76 -11.96
C GLN A 56 16.12 13.25 -11.89
N MET A 57 15.33 12.47 -11.14
CA MET A 57 15.49 11.02 -11.07
C MET A 57 15.31 10.35 -12.44
N LYS A 58 14.31 10.76 -13.23
CA LYS A 58 14.11 10.24 -14.59
C LYS A 58 15.30 10.52 -15.51
N GLN A 59 15.88 11.71 -15.43
CA GLN A 59 17.06 12.05 -16.23
C GLN A 59 18.25 11.14 -15.88
N VAL A 60 18.49 10.93 -14.58
CA VAL A 60 19.55 10.03 -14.11
C VAL A 60 19.30 8.58 -14.55
N GLU A 61 18.06 8.10 -14.43
CA GLU A 61 17.68 6.76 -14.90
C GLU A 61 17.88 6.57 -16.41
N ASP A 62 17.52 7.58 -17.21
CA ASP A 62 17.70 7.56 -18.67
C ASP A 62 19.18 7.53 -19.05
N GLU A 63 20.02 8.31 -18.37
CA GLU A 63 21.47 8.31 -18.58
C GLU A 63 22.11 6.97 -18.20
N LEU A 64 21.72 6.42 -17.04
CA LEU A 64 22.19 5.11 -16.58
C LEU A 64 21.79 4.01 -17.56
N THR A 65 20.55 4.07 -18.06
CA THR A 65 20.03 3.13 -19.06
C THR A 65 20.81 3.24 -20.37
N LYS A 66 21.11 4.46 -20.85
CA LYS A 66 21.92 4.68 -22.06
C LYS A 66 23.33 4.12 -21.89
N LYS A 67 23.98 4.38 -20.75
CA LYS A 67 25.31 3.85 -20.43
C LYS A 67 25.31 2.32 -20.42
N HIS A 68 24.34 1.71 -19.72
CA HIS A 68 24.16 0.27 -19.69
C HIS A 68 23.99 -0.31 -21.11
N MET A 69 23.13 0.29 -21.94
CA MET A 69 22.92 -0.15 -23.32
C MET A 69 24.16 -0.02 -24.21
N ARG A 70 25.08 0.91 -23.94
CA ARG A 70 26.34 1.06 -24.69
C ARG A 70 27.34 -0.03 -24.35
N ILE A 71 27.41 -0.42 -23.08
CA ILE A 71 28.32 -1.48 -22.59
C ILE A 71 27.89 -2.87 -23.10
N GLN A 72 26.59 -3.08 -23.33
CA GLN A 72 26.06 -4.37 -23.76
C GLN A 72 26.46 -4.77 -25.19
N ASP A 73 26.87 -6.03 -25.34
CA ASP A 73 27.18 -6.63 -26.63
C ASP A 73 26.00 -6.57 -27.62
N LYS A 74 26.31 -6.59 -28.92
CA LYS A 74 25.31 -6.58 -30.01
C LYS A 74 24.34 -7.75 -29.91
N ALA A 75 24.82 -8.93 -29.53
CA ALA A 75 23.98 -10.12 -29.33
C ALA A 75 22.98 -9.91 -28.17
N THR A 76 23.45 -9.39 -27.04
CA THR A 76 22.60 -9.08 -25.89
C THR A 76 21.58 -7.99 -26.21
N ARG A 77 21.97 -6.90 -26.88
CA ARG A 77 21.04 -5.86 -27.35
C ARG A 77 19.93 -6.41 -28.25
N LYS A 78 20.26 -7.32 -29.17
CA LYS A 78 19.26 -8.01 -30.01
C LYS A 78 18.30 -8.86 -29.18
N ARG A 79 18.79 -9.62 -28.19
CA ARG A 79 17.93 -10.39 -27.26
C ARG A 79 17.00 -9.48 -26.47
N MET A 80 17.53 -8.40 -25.88
CA MET A 80 16.72 -7.41 -25.15
C MET A 80 15.62 -6.82 -26.02
N LYS A 81 15.92 -6.47 -27.28
CA LYS A 81 14.93 -5.96 -28.24
C LYS A 81 13.84 -7.00 -28.54
N LYS A 82 14.20 -8.27 -28.73
CA LYS A 82 13.23 -9.37 -28.94
C LYS A 82 12.33 -9.56 -27.70
N THR A 83 12.91 -9.60 -26.51
CA THR A 83 12.17 -9.72 -25.23
C THR A 83 11.23 -8.54 -25.03
N LYS A 84 11.69 -7.30 -25.27
CA LYS A 84 10.85 -6.09 -25.18
C LYS A 84 9.66 -6.14 -26.14
N LYS A 85 9.88 -6.58 -27.40
CA LYS A 85 8.80 -6.77 -28.38
C LYS A 85 7.81 -7.84 -27.95
N LYS A 86 8.28 -9.00 -27.45
CA LYS A 86 7.43 -10.08 -26.95
C LYS A 86 6.57 -9.60 -25.78
N SER A 87 7.18 -8.93 -24.80
CA SER A 87 6.48 -8.36 -23.64
C SER A 87 5.42 -7.34 -24.06
N LYS A 88 5.74 -6.41 -24.99
CA LYS A 88 4.76 -5.44 -25.51
C LYS A 88 3.55 -6.13 -26.14
N ARG A 89 3.78 -7.16 -26.97
CA ARG A 89 2.71 -7.95 -27.62
C ARG A 89 1.85 -8.70 -26.59
N LEU A 90 2.47 -9.31 -25.58
CA LEU A 90 1.72 -10.01 -24.52
C LEU A 90 0.89 -9.02 -23.67
N LYS A 91 1.44 -7.84 -23.39
CA LYS A 91 0.72 -6.78 -22.66
C LYS A 91 -0.45 -6.22 -23.47
N SER A 92 -0.28 -5.95 -24.77
CA SER A 92 -1.35 -5.44 -25.63
C SER A 92 -2.47 -6.47 -25.83
N ASN A 93 -2.11 -7.75 -25.89
CA ASN A 93 -3.09 -8.83 -26.07
C ASN A 93 -3.66 -9.34 -24.74
N LYS A 94 -3.35 -8.69 -23.62
CA LYS A 94 -3.84 -9.08 -22.30
C LYS A 94 -5.32 -8.72 -22.21
N LYS A 95 -6.18 -9.70 -22.54
CA LYS A 95 -7.62 -9.60 -22.30
C LYS A 95 -7.86 -9.40 -20.80
N GLU A 96 -8.82 -8.55 -20.45
CA GLU A 96 -9.24 -8.42 -19.07
C GLU A 96 -9.71 -9.78 -18.53
N PRO A 97 -9.28 -10.16 -17.31
CA PRO A 97 -9.71 -11.41 -16.72
C PRO A 97 -11.23 -11.42 -16.49
N PHE A 98 -11.82 -12.61 -16.51
CA PHE A 98 -13.29 -12.78 -16.47
C PHE A 98 -13.94 -12.07 -15.27
N PHE A 99 -13.30 -12.07 -14.10
CA PHE A 99 -13.82 -11.40 -12.90
C PHE A 99 -13.94 -9.88 -13.09
N LYS A 100 -13.00 -9.22 -13.79
CA LYS A 100 -13.13 -7.78 -14.08
C LYS A 100 -14.28 -7.49 -15.03
N LYS A 101 -14.62 -8.44 -15.91
CA LYS A 101 -15.75 -8.31 -16.83
C LYS A 101 -17.10 -8.49 -16.12
N TRP A 102 -17.20 -9.43 -15.19
CA TRP A 102 -18.44 -9.66 -14.42
C TRP A 102 -18.71 -8.57 -13.38
N PHE A 103 -17.68 -7.97 -12.79
CA PHE A 103 -17.83 -6.86 -11.84
C PHE A 103 -17.63 -5.48 -12.47
N ARG A 104 -17.71 -5.36 -13.81
CA ARG A 104 -17.84 -4.04 -14.44
C ARG A 104 -19.24 -3.53 -14.10
N LYS A 105 -19.28 -2.65 -13.10
CA LYS A 105 -20.47 -1.90 -12.69
C LYS A 105 -21.15 -1.32 -13.95
N SER A 106 -22.40 -1.70 -14.20
CA SER A 106 -23.28 -1.02 -15.16
C SER A 106 -23.42 0.45 -14.77
#